data_AF-A0A1H8XA41-F1
#
_entry.id   AF-A0A1H8XA41-F1
#
_cell.length_a   1.000
_cell.length_b   1.000
_cell.length_c   1.000
_cell.angle_alpha   90.00
_cell.angle_beta   90.00
_cell.angle_gamma   90.00
#
_symmetry.space_group_name_H-M   'P 1'
#
loop_
_entity.id
_entity.type
_entity.pdbx_description
1 polymer ?
#
loop_
_entity_poly.entity_id
_entity_poly.type
_entity_poly.pdbx_seq_one_letter_code
_entity_poly.pdbx_strand_id
1 'polypeptide(L)'
;MRAKLSLALGLCLSLTAEAHAQAAADDMAYCAQLSALYRRYLGNTGEGRSFPDVAAATAMSECERGNTAAGIPVLEKKLRDARFTLPKRG
;
A
#
# COMPACT_ATOMS: atom_id res chain seq x y z
N MET A 1 24.95 41.22 31.40
CA MET A 1 24.61 39.77 31.49
C MET A 1 23.11 39.64 31.65
N ARG A 2 22.42 38.98 30.71
CA ARG A 2 21.12 38.26 30.85
C ARG A 2 20.48 38.10 29.46
N ALA A 3 21.15 37.35 28.59
CA ALA A 3 20.50 36.69 27.46
C ALA A 3 19.89 35.39 28.01
N LYS A 4 18.64 35.47 28.50
CA LYS A 4 17.83 34.31 28.91
C LYS A 4 16.46 34.43 28.24
N LEU A 5 16.44 34.45 26.92
CA LEU A 5 15.20 34.40 26.14
C LEU A 5 15.43 33.57 24.87
N SER A 6 15.95 32.37 25.06
CA SER A 6 16.21 31.44 23.95
C SER A 6 16.06 30.04 24.48
N LEU A 7 14.83 29.53 24.64
CA LEU A 7 14.56 28.08 24.68
C LEU A 7 13.08 27.63 24.66
N ALA A 8 12.11 28.48 24.34
CA ALA A 8 10.69 28.11 24.49
C ALA A 8 9.90 27.84 23.19
N LEU A 9 10.48 28.05 22.00
CA LEU A 9 9.69 28.05 20.75
C LEU A 9 10.00 26.90 19.77
N GLY A 10 10.67 25.83 20.22
CA GLY A 10 11.16 24.76 19.33
C GLY A 10 10.42 23.42 19.38
N LEU A 11 9.44 23.22 20.27
CA LEU A 11 8.96 21.87 20.62
C LEU A 11 7.67 21.40 19.92
N CYS A 12 7.06 22.20 19.04
CA CYS A 12 5.74 21.86 18.48
C CYS A 12 5.75 21.20 17.08
N LEU A 13 6.90 20.97 16.44
CA LEU A 13 6.95 20.44 15.06
C LEU A 13 7.13 18.91 14.94
N SER A 14 7.30 18.17 16.04
CA SER A 14 7.67 16.75 15.96
C SER A 14 6.50 15.77 15.81
N LEU A 15 5.25 16.20 15.99
CA LEU A 15 4.11 15.29 16.14
C LEU A 15 3.51 14.77 14.81
N THR A 16 3.85 15.35 13.67
CA THR A 16 3.22 14.98 12.38
C THR A 16 3.96 13.89 11.61
N ALA A 17 5.21 13.56 11.98
CA ALA A 17 6.01 12.59 11.23
C ALA A 17 5.57 11.13 11.49
N GLU A 18 5.10 10.82 12.70
CA GLU A 18 4.78 9.44 13.12
C GLU A 18 3.53 8.90 12.41
N ALA A 19 2.49 9.74 12.24
CA ALA A 19 1.25 9.33 11.59
C ALA A 19 1.44 8.96 10.10
N HIS A 20 2.33 9.66 9.40
CA HIS A 20 2.63 9.38 7.99
C HIS A 20 3.40 8.06 7.81
N ALA A 21 4.30 7.74 8.74
CA ALA A 21 5.04 6.48 8.72
C ALA A 21 4.13 5.28 8.98
N GLN A 22 3.18 5.42 9.91
CA GLN A 22 2.20 4.37 10.21
C GLN A 22 1.31 4.07 8.99
N ALA A 23 0.71 5.10 8.40
CA ALA A 23 -0.15 4.94 7.23
C ALA A 23 0.60 4.33 6.02
N ALA A 24 1.87 4.68 5.82
CA ALA A 24 2.67 4.08 4.76
C ALA A 24 2.95 2.58 5.00
N ALA A 25 3.20 2.19 6.25
CA ALA A 25 3.38 0.79 6.63
C ALA A 25 2.08 -0.03 6.46
N ASP A 26 0.93 0.55 6.85
CA ASP A 26 -0.38 -0.08 6.71
C ASP A 26 -0.75 -0.29 5.23
N ASP A 27 -0.49 0.73 4.39
CA ASP A 27 -0.67 0.63 2.95
C ASP A 27 0.22 -0.44 2.32
N MET A 28 1.47 -0.57 2.76
CA MET A 28 2.37 -1.62 2.29
C MET A 28 1.86 -3.02 2.65
N ALA A 29 1.46 -3.22 3.90
CA ALA A 29 0.93 -4.50 4.36
C ALA A 29 -0.35 -4.87 3.61
N TYR A 30 -1.24 -3.90 3.39
CA TYR A 30 -2.47 -4.09 2.64
C TYR A 30 -2.21 -4.40 1.15
N CYS A 31 -1.28 -3.69 0.50
CA CYS A 31 -0.87 -3.96 -0.89
C CYS A 31 -0.32 -5.39 -1.05
N ALA A 32 0.48 -5.85 -0.08
CA ALA A 32 1.01 -7.20 -0.05
C ALA A 32 -0.09 -8.27 0.08
N GLN A 33 -1.10 -8.03 0.95
CA GLN A 33 -2.24 -8.93 1.11
C GLN A 33 -3.07 -9.04 -0.18
N LEU A 34 -3.37 -7.91 -0.83
CA LEU A 34 -4.09 -7.91 -2.11
C LEU A 34 -3.30 -8.67 -3.20
N SER A 35 -1.99 -8.45 -3.27
CA SER A 35 -1.11 -9.16 -4.21
C SER A 35 -1.09 -10.67 -3.97
N ALA A 36 -1.05 -11.10 -2.70
CA ALA A 36 -1.11 -12.51 -2.34
C ALA A 36 -2.45 -13.14 -2.72
N LEU A 37 -3.57 -12.44 -2.46
CA LEU A 37 -4.91 -12.88 -2.82
C LEU A 37 -5.05 -13.03 -4.34
N TYR A 38 -4.58 -12.03 -5.09
CA TYR A 38 -4.57 -12.05 -6.55
C TYR A 38 -3.79 -13.25 -7.08
N ARG A 39 -2.53 -13.45 -6.64
CA ARG A 39 -1.68 -14.57 -7.10
C ARG A 39 -2.33 -15.93 -6.83
N ARG A 40 -2.93 -16.09 -5.64
CA ARG A 40 -3.51 -17.37 -5.22
C ARG A 40 -4.73 -17.77 -6.06
N TYR A 41 -5.60 -16.82 -6.41
CA TYR A 41 -6.89 -17.16 -7.00
C TYR A 41 -7.08 -16.70 -8.45
N LEU A 42 -6.40 -15.63 -8.86
CA LEU A 42 -6.53 -15.02 -10.20
C LEU A 42 -5.24 -15.10 -11.02
N GLY A 43 -4.09 -15.31 -10.38
CA GLY A 43 -2.79 -15.37 -11.05
C GLY A 43 -2.56 -16.62 -11.90
N ASN A 44 -3.39 -17.66 -11.74
CA ASN A 44 -3.13 -18.98 -12.31
C ASN A 44 -4.36 -19.62 -12.98
N THR A 45 -5.26 -18.81 -13.54
CA THR A 45 -6.53 -19.29 -14.13
C THR A 45 -6.34 -19.97 -15.50
N GLY A 46 -5.81 -21.20 -15.51
CA GLY A 46 -6.16 -22.24 -16.50
C GLY A 46 -5.04 -22.78 -17.40
N GLU A 47 -5.06 -24.10 -17.63
CA GLU A 47 -4.30 -24.87 -18.63
C GLU A 47 -4.20 -24.15 -19.99
N GLY A 48 -3.15 -23.35 -20.16
CA GLY A 48 -2.66 -22.87 -21.45
C GLY A 48 -3.44 -21.74 -22.13
N ARG A 49 -4.39 -21.05 -21.47
CA ARG A 49 -5.20 -20.00 -22.13
C ARG A 49 -5.50 -18.72 -21.33
N SER A 50 -4.80 -18.44 -20.23
CA SER A 50 -4.89 -17.11 -19.62
C SER A 50 -3.80 -16.23 -20.19
N PHE A 51 -4.17 -15.16 -20.91
CA PHE A 51 -3.23 -14.07 -21.18
C PHE A 51 -2.72 -13.54 -19.83
N PRO A 52 -1.42 -13.21 -19.72
CA PRO A 52 -0.90 -12.65 -18.49
C PRO A 52 -1.62 -11.33 -18.21
N ASP A 53 -2.20 -11.21 -17.01
CA ASP A 53 -2.77 -9.93 -16.57
C ASP A 53 -1.63 -8.97 -16.22
N VAL A 54 -1.13 -8.29 -17.25
CA VAL A 54 0.00 -7.36 -17.13
C VAL A 54 -0.31 -6.23 -16.15
N ALA A 55 -1.55 -5.75 -16.11
CA ALA A 55 -1.92 -4.70 -15.17
C ALA A 55 -1.83 -5.18 -13.71
N ALA A 56 -2.20 -6.44 -13.43
CA ALA A 56 -2.03 -7.01 -12.10
C ALA A 56 -0.55 -7.21 -11.77
N ALA A 57 0.23 -7.71 -12.73
CA ALA A 57 1.67 -7.89 -12.57
C ALA A 57 2.38 -6.57 -12.25
N THR A 58 2.09 -5.51 -13.01
CA THR A 58 2.62 -4.17 -12.75
C THR A 58 2.19 -3.65 -11.39
N ALA A 59 0.91 -3.79 -11.02
CA ALA A 59 0.41 -3.35 -9.73
C ALA A 59 1.09 -4.06 -8.54
N MET A 60 1.34 -5.37 -8.65
CA MET A 60 2.11 -6.12 -7.65
C MET A 60 3.56 -5.63 -7.57
N SER A 61 4.20 -5.32 -8.69
CA SER A 61 5.55 -4.74 -8.71
C SER A 61 5.59 -3.35 -8.05
N GLU A 62 4.59 -2.50 -8.30
CA GLU A 62 4.47 -1.20 -7.63
C GLU A 62 4.28 -1.36 -6.11
N CYS A 63 3.50 -2.36 -5.66
CA CYS A 63 3.41 -2.71 -4.24
C CYS A 63 4.78 -3.07 -3.64
N GLU A 64 5.53 -3.94 -4.31
CA GLU A 64 6.85 -4.42 -3.87
C GLU A 64 7.88 -3.28 -3.80
N ARG A 65 7.72 -2.24 -4.62
CA ARG A 65 8.56 -1.02 -4.64
C ARG A 65 8.09 0.07 -3.67
N GLY A 66 7.01 -0.16 -2.92
CA GLY A 66 6.44 0.81 -1.98
C GLY A 66 5.57 1.89 -2.64
N ASN A 67 5.33 1.83 -3.96
CA ASN A 67 4.37 2.70 -4.63
C ASN A 67 2.94 2.15 -4.50
N THR A 68 2.50 2.06 -3.25
CA THR A 68 1.21 1.50 -2.87
C THR A 68 0.04 2.28 -3.47
N ALA A 69 0.18 3.59 -3.62
CA ALA A 69 -0.80 4.47 -4.26
C ALA A 69 -1.12 4.05 -5.71
N ALA A 70 -0.13 3.53 -6.45
CA ALA A 70 -0.35 3.02 -7.81
C ALA A 70 -0.86 1.57 -7.83
N GLY A 71 -0.35 0.71 -6.95
CA GLY A 71 -0.67 -0.73 -6.95
C GLY A 71 -2.04 -1.06 -6.38
N ILE A 72 -2.39 -0.49 -5.22
CA ILE A 72 -3.60 -0.82 -4.48
C ILE A 72 -4.89 -0.66 -5.33
N PRO A 73 -5.19 0.50 -5.95
CA PRO A 73 -6.46 0.68 -6.66
C PRO A 73 -6.66 -0.32 -7.80
N VAL A 74 -5.58 -0.73 -8.47
CA VAL A 74 -5.64 -1.73 -9.54
C VAL A 74 -5.98 -3.10 -8.98
N LEU A 75 -5.30 -3.55 -7.93
CA LEU A 75 -5.54 -4.86 -7.33
C LEU A 75 -6.91 -4.96 -6.69
N GLU A 76 -7.34 -3.93 -5.95
CA GLU A 76 -8.67 -3.91 -5.36
C GLU A 76 -9.77 -3.98 -6.43
N LYS A 77 -9.62 -3.23 -7.54
CA LYS A 77 -10.58 -3.27 -8.64
C LYS A 77 -10.67 -4.68 -9.21
N LYS A 78 -9.55 -5.30 -9.54
CA LYS A 78 -9.52 -6.65 -10.13
C LYS A 78 -10.14 -7.71 -9.21
N LEU A 79 -9.81 -7.65 -7.92
CA LEU A 79 -10.37 -8.56 -6.93
C LEU A 79 -11.88 -8.35 -6.74
N ARG A 80 -12.37 -7.10 -6.74
CA ARG A 80 -13.81 -6.79 -6.69
C ARG A 80 -14.54 -7.20 -7.96
N ASP A 81 -13.94 -7.00 -9.14
CA ASP A 81 -14.48 -7.44 -10.43
C ASP A 81 -14.64 -8.97 -10.43
N ALA A 82 -13.69 -9.69 -9.81
CA ALA A 82 -13.74 -11.12 -9.56
C ALA A 82 -14.57 -11.53 -8.32
N ARG A 83 -15.32 -10.59 -7.71
CA ARG A 83 -16.25 -10.81 -6.58
C ARG A 83 -15.61 -11.25 -5.26
N PHE A 84 -14.33 -10.96 -5.04
CA PHE A 84 -13.70 -11.17 -3.73
C PHE A 84 -14.13 -10.11 -2.72
N THR A 85 -14.33 -10.54 -1.48
CA THR A 85 -14.29 -9.64 -0.32
C THR A 85 -12.84 -9.27 -0.04
N LEU A 86 -12.56 -7.97 0.08
CA LEU A 86 -11.20 -7.48 0.29
C LEU A 86 -10.85 -7.48 1.78
N PRO A 87 -9.54 -7.61 2.12
CA PRO A 87 -9.08 -7.37 3.48
C PRO A 87 -9.41 -5.94 3.93
N LYS A 88 -9.43 -5.71 5.25
CA LYS A 88 -9.53 -4.35 5.78
C LYS A 88 -8.20 -3.65 5.58
N ARG A 89 -8.26 -2.37 5.22
CA ARG A 89 -7.09 -1.49 5.33
C ARG A 89 -6.84 -1.21 6.81
N GLY A 90 -5.57 -1.27 7.21
CA GLY A 90 -5.09 -0.96 8.56
C GLY A 90 -5.35 0.49 8.92
#